data_AF-A0A7X2NRT0-F1
#
_entry.id   AF-A0A7X2NRT0-F1
#
_cell.length_a   1.000
_cell.length_b   1.000
_cell.length_c   1.000
_cell.angle_alpha   90.00
_cell.angle_beta   90.00
_cell.angle_gamma   90.00
#
_symmetry.space_group_name_H-M   'P 1'
#
loop_
_entity.id
_entity.type
_entity.pdbx_description
1 polymer ?
#
loop_
_entity_poly.entity_id
_entity_poly.type
_entity_poly.pdbx_seq_one_letter_code
_entity_poly.pdbx_strand_id
1 'polypeptide(L)'
;MACERKARFRRNTIAFWLSDEEKKAVEARIALSGLPKGEYYRRSILGKQIQVMGGRYQSAKLAATLESLYRRASEEKNREAMEELIQILTALLKEWGKDEES
;
A
#
# COMPACT_ATOMS: atom_id res chain seq x y z
N MET A 1 -31.93 24.46 15.79
CA MET A 1 -32.39 23.98 14.47
C MET A 1 -31.90 22.56 14.26
N ALA A 2 -32.79 21.57 14.36
CA ALA A 2 -32.48 20.18 14.04
C ALA A 2 -32.50 20.04 12.51
N CYS A 3 -31.33 19.97 11.88
CA CYS A 3 -31.24 19.75 10.45
C CYS A 3 -31.89 18.40 10.12
N GLU A 4 -32.90 18.41 9.25
CA GLU A 4 -33.59 17.20 8.78
C GLU A 4 -32.56 16.22 8.22
N ARG A 5 -32.61 14.99 8.71
CA ARG A 5 -31.67 13.92 8.34
C ARG A 5 -31.99 13.43 6.93
N LYS A 6 -31.69 14.25 5.91
CA LYS A 6 -31.72 13.85 4.50
C LYS A 6 -30.84 12.61 4.36
N ALA A 7 -31.49 11.50 4.03
CA ALA A 7 -30.99 10.19 3.69
C ALA A 7 -29.44 10.04 3.71
N ARG A 8 -28.87 9.76 4.89
CA ARG A 8 -27.52 9.20 4.95
C ARG A 8 -27.62 7.81 4.32
N PHE A 9 -27.05 7.64 3.12
CA PHE A 9 -26.96 6.35 2.42
C PHE A 9 -26.46 5.21 3.34
N ARG A 10 -25.67 5.56 4.36
CA ARG A 10 -25.21 4.65 5.41
C ARG A 10 -25.71 5.13 6.77
N ARG A 11 -26.88 4.64 7.18
CA ARG A 11 -27.55 5.01 8.44
C ARG A 11 -27.18 4.13 9.65
N ASN A 12 -26.51 2.99 9.42
CA ASN A 12 -26.16 2.03 10.45
C ASN A 12 -24.70 2.24 10.91
N THR A 13 -24.48 2.25 12.23
CA THR A 13 -23.14 2.34 12.84
C THR A 13 -22.77 0.99 13.44
N ILE A 14 -21.56 0.52 13.15
CA ILE A 14 -20.94 -0.64 13.80
C ILE A 14 -19.77 -0.10 14.62
N ALA A 15 -19.73 -0.44 15.91
CA ALA A 15 -18.65 -0.07 16.81
C ALA A 15 -18.15 -1.33 17.51
N PHE A 16 -16.83 -1.43 17.63
CA PHE A 16 -16.15 -2.53 18.29
C PHE A 16 -14.99 -1.96 19.12
N TRP A 17 -14.67 -2.65 20.22
CA TRP A 17 -13.52 -2.35 21.04
C TRP A 17 -12.34 -3.16 20.52
N LEU A 18 -11.16 -2.55 20.46
CA LEU A 18 -9.90 -3.17 20.07
C LEU A 18 -8.95 -3.07 21.25
N SER A 19 -8.13 -4.10 21.44
CA SER A 19 -6.90 -3.96 22.21
C SER A 19 -5.89 -3.05 21.48
N ASP A 20 -4.88 -2.57 22.20
CA ASP A 20 -3.86 -1.70 21.61
C ASP A 20 -3.05 -2.39 20.50
N GLU A 21 -2.84 -3.69 20.61
CA GLU A 21 -2.14 -4.50 19.61
C GLU A 21 -2.95 -4.61 18.32
N GLU A 22 -4.24 -4.94 18.43
CA GLU A 22 -5.14 -5.05 17.29
C GLU A 22 -5.31 -3.69 16.59
N LYS A 23 -5.40 -2.61 17.36
CA LYS A 23 -5.47 -1.25 16.81
C LYS A 23 -4.24 -0.93 15.97
N LYS A 24 -3.03 -1.22 16.47
CA LYS A 24 -1.78 -1.00 15.72
C LYS A 24 -1.76 -1.80 14.41
N ALA A 25 -2.14 -3.07 14.46
CA ALA A 25 -2.17 -3.93 13.28
C ALA A 25 -3.16 -3.40 12.22
N VAL A 26 -4.34 -2.95 12.66
CA VAL A 26 -5.35 -2.39 11.75
C VAL A 26 -4.91 -1.05 11.17
N GLU A 27 -4.34 -0.15 11.96
CA GLU A 27 -3.85 1.13 11.46
C GLU A 27 -2.71 0.96 10.46
N ALA A 28 -1.80 0.00 10.68
CA ALA A 28 -0.76 -0.36 9.73
C ALA A 28 -1.36 -0.85 8.40
N ARG A 29 -2.37 -1.74 8.44
CA ARG A 29 -3.04 -2.22 7.23
C ARG A 29 -3.80 -1.11 6.49
N ILE A 30 -4.45 -0.20 7.21
CA ILE A 30 -5.10 0.97 6.61
C ILE A 30 -4.07 1.83 5.89
N ALA A 31 -2.94 2.13 6.54
CA ALA A 31 -1.86 2.92 5.96
C ALA A 31 -1.28 2.27 4.70
N LEU A 32 -1.11 0.94 4.69
CA LEU A 32 -0.65 0.18 3.54
C LEU A 32 -1.68 0.16 2.40
N SER A 33 -2.98 0.09 2.70
CA SER A 33 -4.03 0.06 1.68
C SER A 33 -4.22 1.39 0.93
N GLY A 34 -3.77 2.51 1.51
CA GLY A 34 -4.04 3.85 0.99
C GLY A 34 -5.52 4.28 1.04
N LEU A 35 -6.39 3.48 1.67
CA LEU A 35 -7.83 3.76 1.79
C LEU A 35 -8.14 4.56 3.06
N PRO A 36 -9.19 5.40 3.05
CA PRO A 36 -9.68 6.02 4.28
C PRO A 36 -10.25 4.96 5.24
N LYS A 37 -10.08 5.15 6.56
CA LYS A 37 -10.47 4.19 7.62
C LYS A 37 -11.86 3.58 7.40
N GLY A 38 -12.86 4.41 7.10
CA GLY A 38 -14.24 3.95 6.91
C GLY A 38 -14.49 3.13 5.63
N GLU A 39 -13.67 3.29 4.58
CA GLU A 39 -13.72 2.44 3.39
C GLU A 39 -13.00 1.12 3.64
N TYR A 40 -11.85 1.15 4.32
CA TYR A 40 -11.10 -0.04 4.71
C TYR A 40 -11.97 -1.00 5.53
N TYR A 41 -12.62 -0.53 6.60
CA TYR A 41 -13.47 -1.39 7.43
C TYR A 41 -14.65 -1.97 6.66
N ARG A 42 -15.27 -1.20 5.76
CA ARG A 42 -16.38 -1.70 4.94
C ARG A 42 -15.93 -2.79 3.98
N ARG A 43 -14.79 -2.60 3.30
CA ARG A 43 -14.24 -3.63 2.41
C ARG A 43 -13.84 -4.88 3.19
N SER A 44 -13.20 -4.70 4.34
CA SER A 44 -12.77 -5.81 5.21
C SER A 44 -13.94 -6.64 5.74
N ILE A 45 -15.03 -6.01 6.18
CA ILE A 45 -16.22 -6.70 6.70
C ILE A 45 -17.01 -7.37 5.57
N LEU A 46 -17.07 -6.75 4.39
CA LEU A 46 -17.78 -7.30 3.22
C LEU A 46 -16.97 -8.36 2.46
N GLY A 47 -15.82 -8.79 2.99
CA GLY A 47 -14.95 -9.80 2.36
C GLY A 47 -14.35 -9.36 1.01
N LYS A 48 -14.35 -8.05 0.71
CA LYS A 48 -13.75 -7.53 -0.52
C LYS A 48 -12.23 -7.49 -0.38
N GLN A 49 -11.50 -7.90 -1.42
CA GLN A 49 -10.05 -7.81 -1.43
C GLN A 49 -9.60 -6.37 -1.16
N ILE A 50 -8.65 -6.22 -0.23
CA ILE A 50 -7.98 -4.97 0.07
C ILE A 50 -6.59 -5.09 -0.53
N GLN A 51 -6.42 -4.54 -1.73
CA GLN A 51 -5.11 -4.45 -2.36
C GLN A 51 -4.26 -3.38 -1.65
N VAL A 52 -2.99 -3.71 -1.45
CA VAL A 52 -1.98 -2.76 -0.97
C VAL A 52 -1.60 -1.88 -2.17
N MET A 53 -2.30 -0.76 -2.34
CA MET A 53 -1.90 0.19 -3.37
C MET A 53 -0.69 0.98 -2.88
N GLY A 54 0.46 0.70 -3.49
CA GLY A 54 1.63 1.56 -3.40
C GLY A 54 1.27 2.96 -3.90
N GLY A 55 1.05 3.92 -3.00
CA GLY A 55 0.66 5.27 -3.39
C GLY A 55 1.78 5.98 -4.18
N ARG A 56 1.45 7.07 -4.87
CA ARG A 56 2.42 7.91 -5.63
C ARG A 56 3.68 8.25 -4.84
N TYR A 57 3.54 8.44 -3.53
CA TYR A 57 4.67 8.72 -2.64
C TYR A 57 5.64 7.53 -2.52
N GLN A 58 5.13 6.32 -2.37
CA GLN A 58 5.95 5.12 -2.24
C GLN A 58 6.63 4.76 -3.57
N SER A 59 5.93 4.92 -4.70
CA SER A 59 6.53 4.72 -6.02
C SER A 59 7.60 5.76 -6.34
N ALA A 60 7.36 7.04 -6.02
CA ALA A 60 8.36 8.09 -6.18
C ALA A 60 9.60 7.85 -5.29
N LYS A 61 9.39 7.42 -4.04
CA LYS A 61 10.49 7.07 -3.12
C LYS A 61 11.29 5.88 -3.66
N LEU A 62 10.63 4.85 -4.15
CA LEU A 62 11.28 3.67 -4.73
C LEU A 62 12.13 4.06 -5.96
N ALA A 63 11.59 4.90 -6.84
CA ALA A 63 12.31 5.41 -8.01
C ALA A 63 13.56 6.20 -7.62
N ALA A 64 13.45 7.11 -6.64
CA ALA A 64 14.60 7.89 -6.15
C ALA A 64 15.68 7.00 -5.52
N THR A 65 15.29 5.96 -4.77
CA THR A 65 16.26 5.02 -4.21
C THR A 65 16.98 4.20 -5.29
N LEU A 66 16.25 3.73 -6.31
CA LEU A 66 16.80 3.00 -7.44
C LEU A 66 17.80 3.84 -8.24
N GLU A 67 17.46 5.11 -8.50
CA GLU A 67 18.34 6.05 -9.19
C GLU A 67 19.65 6.25 -8.40
N SER A 68 19.56 6.37 -7.07
CA SER A 68 20.74 6.52 -6.22
C SER A 68 21.65 5.28 -6.22
N LEU A 69 21.05 4.08 -6.22
CA LEU A 69 21.79 2.81 -6.27
C LEU A 69 22.48 2.63 -7.62
N TYR A 70 21.75 2.91 -8.71
CA TYR A 70 22.31 2.87 -10.06
C TYR A 70 23.48 3.84 -10.21
N ARG A 71 23.34 5.08 -9.73
CA ARG A 71 24.42 6.07 -9.78
C ARG A 71 25.67 5.59 -9.04
N ARG A 72 25.53 5.08 -7.82
CA ARG A 72 26.65 4.54 -7.03
C ARG A 72 27.34 3.37 -7.72
N ALA A 73 26.56 2.39 -8.20
CA ALA A 73 27.10 1.24 -8.90
C ALA A 73 27.84 1.64 -10.21
N SER A 74 27.35 2.68 -10.89
CA SER A 74 27.98 3.23 -12.09
C SER A 74 29.27 4.01 -11.78
N GLU A 75 29.33 4.75 -10.67
CA GLU A 75 30.51 5.51 -10.23
C GLU A 75 31.64 4.59 -9.78
N GLU A 76 31.31 3.52 -9.04
CA GLU A 76 32.29 2.55 -8.53
C GLU A 76 32.74 1.52 -9.59
N LYS A 77 32.14 1.52 -10.79
CA LYS A 77 32.34 0.48 -11.84
C LYS A 77 32.21 -0.94 -11.31
N ASN A 78 31.42 -1.13 -10.25
CA ASN A 78 31.26 -2.42 -9.60
C ASN A 78 30.27 -3.26 -10.40
N ARG A 79 30.80 -4.18 -11.24
CA ARG A 79 29.97 -5.08 -12.06
C ARG A 79 29.07 -5.98 -11.21
N GLU A 80 29.56 -6.48 -10.09
CA GLU A 80 28.81 -7.39 -9.22
C GLU A 80 27.58 -6.68 -8.64
N ALA A 81 27.76 -5.48 -8.10
CA ALA A 81 26.64 -4.67 -7.59
C ALA A 81 25.61 -4.31 -8.66
N MET A 82 26.05 -4.11 -9.91
CA MET A 82 25.15 -3.84 -11.04
C MET A 82 24.34 -5.09 -11.42
N GLU A 83 24.97 -6.26 -11.44
CA GLU A 83 24.29 -7.54 -11.71
C GLU A 83 23.26 -7.86 -10.62
N GLU A 84 23.59 -7.65 -9.35
CA GLU A 84 22.65 -7.80 -8.23
C GLU A 84 21.44 -6.84 -8.37
N LEU A 85 21.68 -5.57 -8.72
CA LEU A 85 20.62 -4.60 -8.94
C LEU A 85 19.68 -5.02 -10.07
N ILE A 86 20.23 -5.54 -11.17
CA ILE A 86 19.45 -6.06 -12.31
C ILE A 86 18.63 -7.29 -11.92
N GLN A 87 19.20 -8.21 -11.13
CA GLN A 87 18.47 -9.38 -10.62
C GLN A 87 17.30 -8.98 -9.72
N ILE A 88 17.52 -8.02 -8.82
CA ILE A 88 16.45 -7.50 -7.94
C ILE A 88 15.35 -6.84 -8.77
N LEU A 89 15.71 -6.01 -9.76
CA LEU A 89 14.74 -5.33 -10.64
C LEU A 89 13.92 -6.31 -11.49
N THR A 90 14.57 -7.32 -12.07
CA THR A 90 13.89 -8.36 -12.85
C THR A 90 12.95 -9.21 -11.98
N ALA A 91 13.34 -9.53 -10.74
CA ALA A 91 12.46 -10.21 -9.79
C ALA A 91 11.25 -9.35 -9.40
N LEU A 92 11.44 -8.06 -9.12
CA LEU A 92 10.35 -7.13 -8.81
C LEU A 92 9.37 -6.98 -9.98
N LEU A 93 9.88 -6.84 -11.21
CA LEU A 93 9.04 -6.77 -12.42
C LEU A 93 8.22 -8.05 -12.64
N LYS A 94 8.81 -9.22 -12.35
CA LYS A 94 8.13 -10.51 -12.47
C LYS A 94 6.99 -10.66 -11.45
N GLU A 95 7.16 -10.14 -10.24
CA GLU A 95 6.10 -10.17 -9.23
C GLU A 95 4.98 -9.17 -9.57
N TRP A 96 5.31 -7.97 -10.06
CA TRP A 96 4.30 -6.97 -10.44
C TRP A 96 3.51 -7.34 -11.70
N GLY A 97 4.09 -8.09 -12.63
CA GLY A 97 3.39 -8.57 -13.83
C GLY A 97 2.37 -9.69 -13.59
N LYS A 98 2.35 -10.31 -12.39
CA LYS A 98 1.41 -11.40 -12.07
C LYS A 98 0.03 -10.91 -11.61
N ASP A 99 -0.09 -9.66 -11.19
CA ASP A 99 -1.34 -9.11 -10.66
C ASP A 99 -2.37 -8.77 -11.75
N GLU A 100 -2.00 -8.79 -13.05
CA GLU A 100 -2.93 -8.55 -14.17
C GLU A 100 -3.64 -9.80 -14.70
N GLU A 101 -3.27 -11.01 -14.26
CA GLU A 101 -3.82 -12.29 -14.79
C GLU A 101 -4.77 -13.03 -13.82
N SER A 102 -5.39 -12.36 -12.84
CA SER A 102 -6.36 -12.99 -11.92
C SER A 102 -7.63 -12.19 -11.67
#